data_AF-A0A5P8E505-F1
#
_entry.id   AF-A0A5P8E505-F1
#
_cell.length_a   1.000
_cell.length_b   1.000
_cell.length_c   1.000
_cell.angle_alpha   90.00
_cell.angle_beta   90.00
_cell.angle_gamma   90.00
#
_symmetry.space_group_name_H-M   'P 1'
#
loop_
_entity.id
_entity.type
_entity.pdbx_description
1 polymer ?
#
loop_
_entity_poly.entity_id
_entity_poly.type
_entity_poly.pdbx_seq_one_letter_code
_entity_poly.pdbx_strand_id
1 'polypeptide(L)'
;MIKTILKISFALILLALPVSVSAAEAPAEPAESNVESVAASVEISVSRNSIRVLNAQGQTLELYSVTGARIKAVKITAGDETVTFNVPRGCYIVKIGDFVRKVNLV
;
A
#
# COMPACT_ATOMS: atom_id res chain seq x y z
N MET A 1 58.36 -13.81 24.48
CA MET A 1 57.13 -14.56 24.12
C MET A 1 55.87 -14.11 24.89
N ILE A 2 55.95 -13.22 25.88
CA ILE A 2 54.79 -12.58 26.55
C ILE A 2 54.04 -11.57 25.64
N LYS A 3 54.76 -10.89 24.74
CA LYS A 3 54.19 -9.90 23.81
C LYS A 3 53.26 -10.48 22.75
N THR A 4 53.38 -11.76 22.41
CA THR A 4 52.49 -12.45 21.46
C THR A 4 51.20 -12.90 22.13
N ILE A 5 51.27 -13.33 23.40
CA ILE A 5 50.11 -13.70 24.22
C ILE A 5 49.21 -12.48 24.50
N LEU A 6 49.80 -11.29 24.75
CA LEU A 6 49.02 -10.06 24.97
C LEU A 6 48.22 -9.63 23.72
N LYS A 7 48.74 -9.89 22.52
CA LYS A 7 48.06 -9.55 21.26
C LYS A 7 46.90 -10.51 20.95
N ILE A 8 47.05 -11.79 21.28
CA ILE A 8 46.02 -12.81 21.06
C ILE A 8 44.83 -12.57 22.01
N SER A 9 45.09 -12.14 23.26
CA SER A 9 44.01 -11.79 24.19
C SER A 9 43.26 -10.51 23.79
N PHE A 10 43.92 -9.55 23.13
CA PHE A 10 43.28 -8.32 22.65
C PHE A 10 42.40 -8.56 21.41
N ALA A 11 42.75 -9.54 20.56
CA ALA A 11 41.99 -9.88 19.35
C ALA A 11 40.69 -10.66 19.64
N LEU A 12 40.60 -11.39 20.75
CA LEU A 12 39.43 -12.22 21.07
C LEU A 12 38.29 -11.44 21.77
N ILE A 13 38.57 -10.25 22.31
CA ILE A 13 37.59 -9.40 23.01
C ILE A 13 36.76 -8.52 22.04
N LEU A 14 37.16 -8.39 20.77
CA LEU A 14 36.48 -7.53 19.80
C LEU A 14 35.22 -8.16 19.15
N LEU A 15 34.89 -9.42 19.45
CA LEU A 15 33.79 -10.15 18.80
C LEU A 15 32.50 -10.25 19.64
N ALA A 16 32.43 -9.56 20.78
CA ALA A 16 31.32 -9.67 21.73
C ALA A 16 30.62 -8.32 22.03
N LEU A 17 30.47 -7.45 21.04
CA LEU A 17 29.67 -6.24 21.17
C LEU A 17 28.26 -6.49 20.59
N PRO A 18 27.18 -6.37 21.39
CA PRO A 18 25.84 -6.34 20.83
C PRO A 18 25.68 -5.04 20.03
N VAL A 19 25.39 -5.15 18.73
CA VAL A 19 24.92 -4.02 17.94
C VAL A 19 23.48 -3.74 18.36
N SER A 20 23.32 -2.91 19.38
CA SER A 20 22.04 -2.28 19.72
C SER A 20 21.89 -1.05 18.83
N VAL A 21 21.17 -1.18 17.71
CA VAL A 21 20.69 0.00 16.98
C VAL A 21 19.62 0.67 17.85
N SER A 22 19.94 1.86 18.36
CA SER A 22 18.99 2.75 19.00
C SER A 22 18.16 3.44 17.92
N ALA A 23 16.84 3.25 17.94
CA ALA A 23 15.92 4.24 17.41
C ALA A 23 15.45 5.08 18.61
N ALA A 24 15.69 6.38 18.54
CA ALA A 24 15.42 7.34 19.60
C ALA A 24 13.93 7.36 19.99
N GLU A 25 13.68 7.25 21.29
CA GLU A 25 12.39 7.57 21.89
C GLU A 25 12.25 9.09 21.92
N ALA A 26 11.48 9.63 20.98
CA ALA A 26 10.93 10.98 21.09
C ALA A 26 9.58 10.87 21.83
N PRO A 27 9.24 11.79 22.75
CA PRO A 27 7.99 11.72 23.51
C PRO A 27 6.81 11.89 22.55
N ALA A 28 6.08 10.81 22.29
CA ALA A 28 4.83 10.89 21.54
C ALA A 28 3.74 11.40 22.49
N GLU A 29 3.40 12.67 22.29
CA GLU A 29 2.19 13.36 22.71
C GLU A 29 0.92 12.50 22.50
N PRO A 30 -0.17 12.75 23.23
CA PRO A 30 -1.33 11.85 23.22
C PRO A 30 -1.98 11.92 21.85
N ALA A 31 -1.78 10.88 21.04
CA ALA A 31 -2.50 10.70 19.78
C ALA A 31 -3.96 10.34 20.12
N GLU A 32 -4.72 11.42 20.34
CA GLU A 32 -6.02 11.67 19.72
C GLU A 32 -6.81 10.41 19.38
N SER A 33 -7.84 10.20 20.19
CA SER A 33 -9.08 9.52 19.85
C SER A 33 -9.37 9.54 18.34
N ASN A 34 -8.90 8.53 17.61
CA ASN A 34 -9.47 8.21 16.31
C ASN A 34 -10.86 7.65 16.59
N VAL A 35 -11.83 8.56 16.67
CA VAL A 35 -13.21 8.23 16.38
C VAL A 35 -13.17 7.78 14.94
N GLU A 36 -12.99 6.48 14.74
CA GLU A 36 -13.12 5.81 13.46
C GLU A 36 -14.59 5.99 13.07
N SER A 37 -14.87 7.15 12.48
CA SER A 37 -16.07 7.35 11.70
C SER A 37 -16.10 6.16 10.77
N VAL A 38 -17.16 5.35 10.86
CA VAL A 38 -17.43 4.24 9.95
C VAL A 38 -17.70 4.86 8.59
N ALA A 39 -16.64 5.33 7.94
CA ALA A 39 -16.65 5.77 6.56
C ALA A 39 -16.91 4.50 5.77
N ALA A 40 -18.04 4.46 5.07
CA ALA A 40 -18.40 3.34 4.23
C ALA A 40 -17.22 3.05 3.28
N SER A 41 -16.57 1.90 3.47
CA SER A 41 -15.42 1.52 2.68
C SER A 41 -15.84 1.30 1.23
N VAL A 42 -15.04 1.79 0.29
CA VAL A 42 -15.25 1.56 -1.15
C VAL A 42 -15.31 0.06 -1.42
N GLU A 43 -16.38 -0.38 -2.08
CA GLU A 43 -16.54 -1.78 -2.49
C GLU A 43 -16.60 -1.86 -4.01
N ILE A 44 -15.92 -2.86 -4.59
CA ILE A 44 -15.92 -3.10 -6.02
C ILE A 44 -16.28 -4.56 -6.35
N SER A 45 -17.02 -4.74 -7.43
CA SER A 45 -17.31 -6.03 -8.05
C SER A 45 -16.94 -5.99 -9.52
N VAL A 46 -16.24 -7.01 -10.00
CA VAL A 46 -15.74 -7.08 -11.38
C VAL A 46 -16.54 -8.12 -12.17
N SER A 47 -17.05 -7.72 -13.33
CA SER A 47 -17.88 -8.53 -14.21
C SER A 47 -17.43 -8.36 -15.66
N ARG A 48 -16.72 -9.35 -16.22
CA ARG A 48 -16.13 -9.28 -17.57
C ARG A 48 -15.26 -8.05 -17.76
N ASN A 49 -15.77 -7.04 -18.47
CA ASN A 49 -15.13 -5.76 -18.77
C ASN A 49 -15.76 -4.58 -18.03
N SER A 50 -16.60 -4.86 -17.03
CA SER A 50 -17.32 -3.86 -16.24
C SER A 50 -16.95 -3.97 -14.78
N ILE A 51 -16.92 -2.82 -14.09
CA ILE A 51 -16.67 -2.74 -12.66
C ILE A 51 -17.83 -1.99 -12.04
N ARG A 52 -18.54 -2.66 -11.14
CA ARG A 52 -19.53 -2.05 -10.26
C ARG A 52 -18.81 -1.50 -9.04
N VAL A 53 -19.09 -0.26 -8.70
CA VAL A 53 -18.48 0.48 -7.60
C VAL A 53 -19.58 0.93 -6.65
N LEU A 54 -19.35 0.70 -5.35
CA LEU A 54 -20.21 1.14 -4.27
C LEU A 54 -19.45 2.07 -3.32
N ASN A 55 -20.17 3.02 -2.71
CA ASN A 55 -19.64 3.94 -1.69
C ASN A 55 -18.48 4.83 -2.19
N ALA A 56 -18.45 5.15 -3.49
CA ALA A 56 -17.41 5.99 -4.10
C ALA A 56 -17.94 7.25 -4.82
N GLN A 57 -19.16 7.69 -4.50
CA GLN A 57 -19.75 8.88 -5.10
C GLN A 57 -18.82 10.10 -4.94
N GLY A 58 -18.64 10.85 -6.03
CA GLY A 58 -17.79 12.03 -6.07
C GLY A 58 -16.31 11.73 -6.33
N GLN A 59 -15.88 10.48 -6.17
CA GLN A 59 -14.52 10.04 -6.49
C GLN A 59 -14.36 9.74 -7.98
N THR A 60 -13.10 9.61 -8.42
CA THR A 60 -12.77 9.21 -9.79
C THR A 60 -12.22 7.80 -9.79
N LEU A 61 -12.84 6.92 -10.57
CA LEU A 61 -12.29 5.62 -10.92
C LEU A 61 -11.27 5.81 -12.03
N GLU A 62 -10.03 5.45 -11.76
CA GLU A 62 -8.94 5.40 -12.71
C GLU A 62 -8.54 3.95 -13.01
N LEU A 63 -8.42 3.62 -14.29
CA LEU A 63 -7.96 2.32 -14.77
C LEU A 63 -6.56 2.46 -15.34
N TYR A 64 -5.64 1.63 -14.86
CA TYR A 64 -4.24 1.60 -15.27
C TYR A 64 -3.87 0.22 -15.85
N SER A 65 -2.94 0.21 -16.81
CA SER A 65 -2.25 -1.02 -17.21
C SER A 65 -1.35 -1.51 -16.07
N VAL A 66 -0.95 -2.78 -16.12
CA VAL A 66 0.06 -3.34 -15.20
C VAL A 66 1.42 -2.62 -15.29
N THR A 67 1.70 -1.92 -16.39
CA THR A 67 2.90 -1.10 -16.58
C THR A 67 2.77 0.30 -15.98
N GLY A 68 1.61 0.65 -15.41
CA GLY A 68 1.37 1.94 -14.77
C GLY A 68 0.82 3.03 -15.70
N ALA A 69 0.53 2.73 -16.97
CA ALA A 69 -0.06 3.71 -17.88
C ALA A 69 -1.56 3.88 -17.60
N ARG A 70 -2.03 5.12 -17.43
CA ARG A 70 -3.47 5.40 -17.23
C ARG A 70 -4.24 5.22 -18.54
N ILE A 71 -5.18 4.28 -18.54
CA ILE A 71 -6.01 3.94 -19.70
C ILE A 71 -7.29 4.77 -19.72
N LYS A 72 -7.96 4.91 -18.57
CA LYS A 72 -9.24 5.63 -18.47
C LYS A 72 -9.43 6.25 -17.08
N ALA A 73 -10.18 7.35 -17.01
CA ALA A 73 -10.62 7.98 -15.78
C ALA A 73 -12.11 8.34 -15.91
N VAL A 74 -12.93 7.93 -14.94
CA VAL A 74 -14.38 8.13 -14.94
C VAL A 74 -14.80 8.62 -13.56
N LYS A 75 -15.53 9.73 -13.51
CA LYS A 75 -16.08 10.25 -12.25
C LYS A 75 -17.31 9.45 -11.87
N ILE A 76 -17.34 8.93 -10.65
CA ILE A 76 -18.48 8.24 -10.08
C ILE A 76 -19.48 9.28 -9.56
N THR A 77 -20.69 9.23 -10.07
CA THR A 77 -21.77 10.18 -9.78
C THR A 77 -22.85 9.58 -8.87
N ALA A 78 -23.03 8.27 -8.92
CA ALA A 78 -23.98 7.54 -8.07
C ALA A 78 -23.29 6.78 -6.94
N GLY A 79 -24.03 6.47 -5.86
CA GLY A 79 -23.54 5.61 -4.78
C GLY A 79 -23.34 4.15 -5.20
N ASP A 80 -24.00 3.74 -6.30
CA ASP A 80 -23.86 2.45 -6.99
C ASP A 80 -23.80 2.73 -8.49
N GLU A 81 -22.62 2.56 -9.08
CA GLU A 81 -22.39 2.84 -10.50
C GLU A 81 -21.58 1.71 -11.14
N THR A 82 -21.99 1.28 -12.33
CA THR A 82 -21.25 0.28 -13.12
C THR A 82 -20.58 0.95 -14.30
N VAL A 83 -19.26 0.90 -14.33
CA VAL A 83 -18.44 1.45 -15.41
C VAL A 83 -17.97 0.33 -16.32
N THR A 84 -18.27 0.42 -17.61
CA THR A 84 -17.82 -0.53 -18.62
C THR A 84 -16.61 0.01 -19.38
N PHE A 85 -15.58 -0.83 -19.50
CA PHE A 85 -14.33 -0.52 -20.18
C PHE A 85 -14.27 -1.26 -21.51
N ASN A 86 -13.81 -0.58 -22.57
CA ASN A 86 -13.52 -1.22 -23.84
C ASN A 86 -12.01 -1.44 -23.95
N VAL A 87 -11.51 -2.44 -23.23
CA VAL A 87 -10.09 -2.80 -23.15
C VAL A 87 -9.91 -4.29 -23.44
N PRO A 88 -8.75 -4.73 -23.95
CA PRO A 88 -8.46 -6.14 -24.12
C PRO A 88 -8.55 -6.92 -22.80
N ARG A 89 -8.77 -8.23 -22.89
CA ARG A 89 -8.74 -9.11 -21.73
C ARG A 89 -7.35 -9.08 -21.08
N GLY A 90 -7.28 -9.00 -19.77
CA GLY A 90 -6.00 -8.93 -19.05
C GLY A 90 -6.10 -8.43 -17.63
N CYS A 91 -4.93 -8.26 -17.02
CA CYS A 91 -4.78 -7.71 -15.68
C CYS A 91 -4.69 -6.18 -15.75
N TYR A 92 -5.35 -5.50 -14.82
CA TYR A 92 -5.38 -4.05 -14.71
C TYR A 92 -5.30 -3.64 -13.24
N ILE A 93 -5.00 -2.37 -13.00
CA ILE A 93 -5.04 -1.76 -11.68
C ILE A 93 -6.17 -0.73 -11.68
N VAL A 94 -7.06 -0.84 -10.70
CA VAL A 94 -8.15 0.12 -10.48
C VAL A 94 -7.78 0.95 -9.26
N LYS A 95 -7.90 2.27 -9.40
CA LYS A 95 -7.72 3.24 -8.32
C LYS A 95 -8.97 4.09 -8.16
N ILE A 96 -9.43 4.26 -6.93
CA ILE A 96 -10.58 5.09 -6.55
C ILE A 96 -10.20 5.80 -5.23
N GLY A 97 -9.74 7.04 -5.32
CA GLY A 97 -9.13 7.72 -4.16
C GLY A 97 -7.94 6.92 -3.63
N ASP A 98 -8.01 6.51 -2.36
CA ASP A 98 -6.98 5.69 -1.69
C ASP A 98 -7.17 4.18 -1.92
N PHE A 99 -8.32 3.75 -2.46
CA PHE A 99 -8.57 2.36 -2.79
C PHE A 99 -7.81 1.98 -4.07
N VAL A 100 -6.92 1.00 -4.00
CA VAL A 100 -6.17 0.48 -5.15
C VAL A 100 -6.19 -1.04 -5.16
N ARG A 101 -6.55 -1.65 -6.30
CA ARG A 101 -6.61 -3.11 -6.41
C ARG A 101 -6.32 -3.61 -7.83
N LYS A 102 -5.62 -4.75 -7.93
CA LYS A 102 -5.46 -5.50 -9.17
C LYS A 102 -6.77 -6.22 -9.51
N VAL A 103 -7.23 -6.07 -10.76
CA VAL A 103 -8.42 -6.72 -11.30
C VAL A 103 -8.10 -7.45 -12.60
N ASN A 104 -8.82 -8.52 -12.87
CA ASN A 104 -8.74 -9.24 -14.14
C ASN A 104 -10.02 -8.96 -14.93
N LEU A 105 -9.87 -8.32 -16.09
CA LEU A 105 -10.97 -8.06 -17.00
C LEU A 105 -10.97 -9.14 -18.09
N VAL A 106 -12.12 -9.78 -18.31
CA VAL A 106 -12.27 -11.03 -19.08
C VAL A 106 -13.35 -10.92 -20.13
#